data_AF-A0A0N1DTJ6-F1
#
_entry.id   AF-A0A0N1DTJ6-F1
#
_cell.length_a   1.000
_cell.length_b   1.000
_cell.length_c   1.000
_cell.angle_alpha   90.00
_cell.angle_beta   90.00
_cell.angle_gamma   90.00
#
_symmetry.space_group_name_H-M   'P 1'
#
loop_
_entity.id
_entity.type
_entity.pdbx_description
1 polymer ?
#
loop_
_entity_poly.entity_id
_entity_poly.type
_entity_poly.pdbx_seq_one_letter_code
_entity_poly.pdbx_strand_id
1 'polypeptide(L)'
;MRKFVFAGIVALGGFLTANAQCKTVSTLTENFDTWKEINKCWTAQQGKAMLYASEKRIVFYSMSSPGENMYLVTPKIKAGKYTLTLDISDNGGETTLELFSINNISDPKSHVSIAKSSKITGGKKEFDITLKKDSNLGLKVLLNGIHQAVYVDNLSLKQKK
;
A
#
# COMPACT_ATOMS: atom_id res chain seq x y z
N MET A 1 32.18 61.13 11.19
CA MET A 1 31.06 60.43 10.51
C MET A 1 31.49 59.02 10.13
N ARG A 2 30.90 57.98 10.73
CA ARG A 2 30.46 56.75 10.06
C ARG A 2 29.92 55.77 11.10
N LYS A 3 28.62 55.50 11.01
CA LYS A 3 27.89 54.49 11.77
C LYS A 3 28.16 53.14 11.10
N PHE A 4 28.41 52.10 11.90
CA PHE A 4 28.18 50.72 11.46
C PHE A 4 27.38 50.01 12.55
N VAL A 5 26.09 49.90 12.29
CA VAL A 5 25.19 48.96 12.95
C VAL A 5 25.27 47.68 12.14
N PHE A 6 25.74 46.59 12.75
CA PHE A 6 25.57 45.24 12.19
C PHE A 6 24.61 44.47 13.10
N ALA A 7 23.34 44.53 12.73
CA ALA A 7 22.35 43.53 13.11
C ALA A 7 22.55 42.32 12.20
N GLY A 8 22.69 41.14 12.79
CA GLY A 8 22.83 39.88 12.06
C GLY A 8 22.33 38.73 12.92
N ILE A 9 21.01 38.66 13.09
CA ILE A 9 20.33 37.51 13.70
C ILE A 9 20.39 36.37 12.68
N VAL A 10 21.26 35.39 12.93
CA VAL A 10 21.20 34.10 12.24
C VAL A 10 20.18 33.25 12.98
N ALA A 11 18.92 33.37 12.57
CA ALA A 11 17.91 32.37 12.89
C ALA A 11 18.20 31.14 12.02
N LEU A 12 18.98 30.20 12.55
CA LEU A 12 19.03 28.82 12.05
C LEU A 12 17.66 28.18 12.31
N GLY A 13 16.70 28.49 11.45
CA GLY A 13 15.45 27.76 11.31
C GLY A 13 15.77 26.37 10.77
N GLY A 14 16.15 25.46 11.66
CA GLY A 14 16.21 24.05 11.34
C GLY A 14 14.82 23.61 10.86
N PHE A 15 14.69 23.35 9.58
CA PHE A 15 13.54 22.64 9.03
C PHE A 15 13.54 21.24 9.66
N LEU A 16 12.85 21.10 10.79
CA LEU A 16 12.40 19.81 11.27
C LEU A 16 11.40 19.31 10.22
N THR A 17 11.89 18.57 9.23
CA THR A 17 11.05 17.72 8.41
C THR A 17 10.42 16.71 9.36
N ALA A 18 9.25 17.07 9.89
CA ALA A 18 8.41 16.14 10.61
C ALA A 18 8.04 15.04 9.63
N ASN A 19 8.81 13.95 9.63
CA ASN A 19 8.34 12.68 9.10
C ASN A 19 7.07 12.38 9.88
N ALA A 20 5.91 12.68 9.30
CA ALA A 20 4.64 12.36 9.90
C ALA A 20 4.60 10.84 10.06
N GLN A 21 4.94 10.36 11.26
CA GLN A 21 4.94 8.94 11.57
C GLN A 21 3.51 8.44 11.37
N CYS A 22 3.34 7.53 10.42
CA CYS A 22 2.05 6.95 10.12
C CYS A 22 1.54 6.24 11.36
N LYS A 23 0.39 6.68 11.87
CA LYS A 23 -0.20 6.14 13.09
C LYS A 23 -0.67 4.71 12.84
N THR A 24 -0.57 3.86 13.86
CA THR A 24 -1.24 2.57 13.84
C THR A 24 -2.75 2.79 13.86
N VAL A 25 -3.47 2.17 12.92
CA VAL A 25 -4.93 2.34 12.77
C VAL A 25 -5.67 1.04 13.07
N SER A 26 -6.95 1.15 13.41
CA SER A 26 -7.86 0.00 13.55
C SER A 26 -8.93 -0.06 12.46
N THR A 27 -8.94 0.90 11.54
CA THR A 27 -9.85 0.93 10.39
C THR A 27 -9.12 1.54 9.20
N LEU A 28 -9.48 1.10 8.00
CA LEU A 28 -9.08 1.73 6.75
C LEU A 28 -10.32 1.90 5.87
N THR A 29 -10.38 2.99 5.11
CA THR A 29 -11.41 3.23 4.10
C THR A 29 -10.76 4.06 3.01
N GLU A 30 -10.28 3.38 1.97
CA GLU A 30 -9.59 3.97 0.84
C GLU A 30 -10.30 3.58 -0.45
N ASN A 31 -10.87 4.56 -1.13
CA ASN A 31 -11.40 4.45 -2.49
C ASN A 31 -10.43 5.05 -3.53
N PHE A 32 -9.21 5.40 -3.09
CA PHE A 32 -8.10 5.94 -3.88
C PHE A 32 -8.41 7.15 -4.79
N ASP A 33 -9.60 7.75 -4.71
CA ASP A 33 -10.08 8.86 -5.54
C ASP A 33 -9.16 10.09 -5.48
N THR A 34 -8.53 10.30 -4.33
CA THR A 34 -7.70 11.48 -4.04
C THR A 34 -6.21 11.23 -4.26
N TRP A 35 -5.82 9.99 -4.55
CA TRP A 35 -4.42 9.61 -4.69
C TRP A 35 -3.90 10.01 -6.08
N LYS A 36 -2.96 10.96 -6.11
CA LYS A 36 -2.16 11.29 -7.31
C LYS A 36 -0.90 10.45 -7.41
N GLU A 37 -0.44 9.98 -6.26
CA GLU A 37 0.69 9.08 -6.06
C GLU A 37 0.32 8.14 -4.91
N ILE A 38 1.12 7.09 -4.70
CA ILE A 38 0.91 6.20 -3.54
C ILE A 38 1.04 7.02 -2.26
N ASN A 39 0.00 6.99 -1.43
CA ASN A 39 -0.03 7.75 -0.19
C ASN A 39 1.20 7.40 0.67
N LYS A 40 1.84 8.42 1.27
CA LYS A 40 3.07 8.28 2.07
C LYS A 40 3.01 7.26 3.22
N CYS A 41 1.82 6.89 3.69
CA CYS A 41 1.62 5.88 4.73
C CYS A 41 1.43 4.46 4.21
N TRP A 42 1.40 4.31 2.90
CA TRP A 42 1.40 3.03 2.20
C TRP A 42 2.77 2.77 1.59
N THR A 43 3.06 1.52 1.31
CA THR A 43 4.32 1.12 0.68
C THR A 43 4.03 0.31 -0.57
N ALA A 44 4.58 0.76 -1.70
CA ALA A 44 4.55 0.04 -2.96
C ALA A 44 5.92 -0.60 -3.21
N GLN A 45 5.95 -1.88 -3.54
CA GLN A 45 7.15 -2.60 -3.96
C GLN A 45 6.87 -3.31 -5.27
N GLN A 46 7.47 -2.85 -6.35
CA GLN A 46 7.03 -3.21 -7.71
C GLN A 46 8.10 -3.86 -8.59
N GLY A 47 9.36 -3.91 -8.14
CA GLY A 47 10.45 -4.41 -8.98
C GLY A 47 10.58 -3.59 -10.27
N LYS A 48 10.58 -4.27 -11.41
CA LYS A 48 10.55 -3.73 -12.77
C LYS A 48 9.14 -3.53 -13.31
N ALA A 49 8.14 -4.18 -12.71
CA ALA A 49 6.73 -3.88 -12.95
C ALA A 49 6.35 -2.52 -12.33
N MET A 50 5.15 -2.04 -12.63
CA MET A 50 4.66 -0.73 -12.19
C MET A 50 3.50 -0.89 -11.21
N LEU A 51 3.53 -0.15 -10.11
CA LEU A 51 2.47 -0.07 -9.11
C LEU A 51 2.22 1.41 -8.80
N TYR A 52 1.05 1.91 -9.16
CA TYR A 52 0.76 3.33 -9.06
C TYR A 52 -0.73 3.60 -8.80
N ALA A 53 -1.02 4.80 -8.31
CA ALA A 53 -2.39 5.30 -8.25
C ALA A 53 -2.71 6.06 -9.54
N SER A 54 -3.81 5.73 -10.19
CA SER A 54 -4.31 6.43 -11.38
C SER A 54 -5.79 6.16 -11.55
N GLU A 55 -6.52 7.05 -12.22
CA GLU A 55 -7.93 6.85 -12.56
C GLU A 55 -8.78 6.35 -11.38
N LYS A 56 -8.54 6.93 -10.20
CA LYS A 56 -9.27 6.64 -8.96
C LYS A 56 -9.13 5.19 -8.45
N ARG A 57 -8.01 4.53 -8.78
CA ARG A 57 -7.73 3.16 -8.34
C ARG A 57 -6.23 2.92 -8.21
N ILE A 58 -5.85 1.82 -7.58
CA ILE A 58 -4.47 1.31 -7.65
C ILE A 58 -4.34 0.40 -8.85
N VAL A 59 -3.29 0.61 -9.64
CA VAL A 59 -2.98 -0.17 -10.82
C VAL A 59 -1.66 -0.92 -10.57
N PHE A 60 -1.72 -2.24 -10.69
CA PHE A 60 -0.56 -3.11 -10.80
C PHE A 60 -0.42 -3.45 -12.29
N TYR A 61 0.73 -3.17 -12.89
CA TYR A 61 0.90 -3.26 -14.32
C TYR A 61 2.25 -3.88 -14.72
N SER A 62 2.19 -4.87 -15.60
CA SER A 62 3.36 -5.50 -16.21
C SER A 62 3.45 -5.02 -17.66
N MET A 63 4.40 -4.13 -17.95
CA MET A 63 4.68 -3.73 -19.35
C MET A 63 5.37 -4.89 -20.08
N SER A 64 6.54 -5.29 -19.59
CA SER A 64 7.42 -6.30 -20.19
C SER A 64 8.12 -7.17 -19.15
N SER A 65 7.57 -7.23 -17.92
CA SER A 65 8.19 -7.95 -16.79
C SER A 65 7.16 -8.87 -16.11
N PRO A 66 6.63 -9.87 -16.85
CA PRO A 66 5.74 -10.86 -16.28
C PRO A 66 6.44 -11.68 -15.19
N GLY A 67 5.66 -12.22 -14.26
CA GLY A 67 6.14 -13.08 -13.18
C GLY A 67 6.77 -12.32 -12.01
N GLU A 68 6.75 -10.99 -12.02
CA GLU A 68 7.21 -10.19 -10.90
C GLU A 68 6.12 -10.01 -9.84
N ASN A 69 6.48 -10.25 -8.58
CA ASN A 69 5.60 -9.98 -7.46
C ASN A 69 5.60 -8.48 -7.16
N MET A 70 4.41 -7.91 -7.13
CA MET A 70 4.18 -6.55 -6.68
C MET A 70 3.44 -6.53 -5.37
N TYR A 71 3.78 -5.60 -4.48
CA TYR A 71 3.24 -5.53 -3.14
C TYR A 71 2.71 -4.13 -2.86
N LEU A 72 1.42 -4.02 -2.51
CA LEU A 72 0.85 -2.83 -1.89
C LEU A 72 0.63 -3.13 -0.41
N VAL A 73 1.30 -2.38 0.46
CA VAL A 73 1.28 -2.59 1.91
C VAL A 73 0.61 -1.41 2.59
N THR A 74 -0.33 -1.70 3.48
CA THR A 74 -1.11 -0.73 4.26
C THR A 74 -0.22 -0.01 5.30
N PRO A 75 -0.71 1.07 5.94
CA PRO A 75 -0.19 1.50 7.23
C PRO A 75 -0.26 0.36 8.26
N LYS A 76 0.43 0.53 9.39
CA LYS A 76 0.39 -0.48 10.46
C LYS A 76 -1.03 -0.57 11.04
N ILE A 77 -1.53 -1.78 11.19
CA ILE A 77 -2.86 -2.09 11.73
C ILE A 77 -2.70 -2.63 13.14
N LYS A 78 -3.60 -2.25 14.05
CA LYS A 78 -3.64 -2.81 15.40
C LYS A 78 -3.92 -4.32 15.37
N ALA A 79 -3.47 -5.04 16.40
CA ALA A 79 -3.90 -6.41 16.63
C ALA A 79 -5.43 -6.49 16.79
N GLY A 80 -6.05 -7.54 16.26
CA GLY A 80 -7.50 -7.70 16.30
C GLY A 80 -8.06 -8.61 15.21
N LYS A 81 -9.39 -8.75 15.22
CA LYS A 81 -10.16 -9.44 14.18
C LYS A 81 -10.80 -8.41 13.26
N TYR A 82 -10.75 -8.65 11.96
CA TYR A 82 -11.20 -7.68 10.95
C TYR A 82 -11.97 -8.37 9.82
N THR A 83 -12.84 -7.59 9.17
CA THR A 83 -13.30 -7.85 7.81
C THR A 83 -12.59 -6.88 6.89
N LEU A 84 -11.84 -7.41 5.92
CA LEU A 84 -11.27 -6.65 4.81
C LEU A 84 -12.13 -6.87 3.58
N THR A 85 -12.57 -5.79 2.95
CA THR A 85 -13.17 -5.83 1.61
C THR A 85 -12.38 -4.99 0.65
N LEU A 86 -12.33 -5.40 -0.61
CA LEU A 86 -11.77 -4.61 -1.71
C LEU A 86 -12.44 -5.05 -3.02
N ASP A 87 -12.54 -4.13 -3.96
CA ASP A 87 -12.90 -4.44 -5.34
C ASP A 87 -11.61 -4.69 -6.13
N ILE A 88 -11.58 -5.79 -6.88
CA ILE A 88 -10.42 -6.14 -7.71
C ILE A 88 -10.86 -6.66 -9.07
N SER A 89 -10.17 -6.24 -10.12
CA SER A 89 -10.38 -6.72 -11.48
C SER A 89 -9.05 -6.78 -12.24
N ASP A 90 -9.06 -7.40 -13.40
CA ASP A 90 -7.92 -7.43 -14.31
C ASP A 90 -8.38 -7.20 -15.76
N ASN A 91 -7.41 -6.99 -16.66
CA ASN A 91 -7.66 -6.90 -18.10
C ASN A 91 -7.48 -8.25 -18.83
N GLY A 92 -7.56 -9.36 -18.10
CA GLY A 92 -7.43 -10.72 -18.61
C GLY A 92 -6.08 -11.39 -18.37
N GLY A 93 -6.00 -12.67 -18.73
CA GLY A 93 -4.82 -13.52 -18.57
C GLY A 93 -4.75 -14.24 -17.22
N GLU A 94 -3.52 -14.53 -16.77
CA GLU A 94 -3.26 -15.24 -15.52
C GLU A 94 -2.67 -14.30 -14.46
N THR A 95 -3.56 -13.79 -13.63
CA THR A 95 -3.28 -12.86 -12.54
C THR A 95 -3.64 -13.52 -11.21
N THR A 96 -2.86 -13.27 -10.15
CA THR A 96 -3.19 -13.78 -8.81
C THR A 96 -3.08 -12.71 -7.74
N LEU A 97 -3.87 -12.91 -6.69
CA LEU A 97 -3.83 -12.14 -5.45
C LEU A 97 -3.55 -13.07 -4.27
N GLU A 98 -2.57 -12.71 -3.46
CA GLU A 98 -2.32 -13.24 -2.13
C GLU A 98 -2.48 -12.11 -1.10
N LEU A 99 -3.20 -12.39 -0.01
CA LEU A 99 -3.32 -11.48 1.12
C LEU A 99 -2.35 -11.93 2.21
N PHE A 100 -1.55 -11.02 2.73
CA PHE A 100 -0.56 -11.34 3.76
C PHE A 100 -0.50 -10.29 4.87
N SER A 101 0.14 -10.66 5.97
CA SER A 101 0.58 -9.73 7.02
C SER A 101 2.10 -9.64 7.05
N ILE A 102 2.64 -8.48 7.42
CA ILE A 102 4.07 -8.24 7.49
C ILE A 102 4.42 -7.31 8.64
N ASN A 103 5.54 -7.57 9.30
CA ASN A 103 6.02 -6.75 10.42
C ASN A 103 7.19 -5.85 10.04
N ASN A 104 7.99 -6.28 9.06
CA ASN A 104 9.11 -5.53 8.54
C ASN A 104 8.91 -5.31 7.03
N ILE A 105 8.42 -4.13 6.65
CA ILE A 105 8.17 -3.79 5.25
C ILE A 105 9.45 -3.79 4.40
N SER A 106 10.63 -3.64 4.99
CA SER A 106 11.92 -3.70 4.28
C SER A 106 12.33 -5.13 3.91
N ASP A 107 11.68 -6.15 4.48
CA ASP A 107 11.89 -7.56 4.14
C ASP A 107 10.57 -8.22 3.72
N PRO A 108 10.12 -8.03 2.46
CA PRO A 108 8.88 -8.62 1.97
C PRO A 108 8.85 -10.15 2.02
N LYS A 109 9.98 -10.84 2.15
CA LYS A 109 10.00 -12.31 2.26
C LYS A 109 9.56 -12.80 3.64
N SER A 110 9.59 -11.94 4.65
CA SER A 110 9.14 -12.24 6.02
C SER A 110 7.62 -12.23 6.21
N HIS A 111 6.84 -12.09 5.14
CA HIS A 111 5.38 -12.06 5.24
C HIS A 111 4.79 -13.40 5.68
N VAL A 112 3.61 -13.32 6.30
CA VAL A 112 2.78 -14.47 6.65
C VAL A 112 1.49 -14.39 5.85
N SER A 113 1.28 -15.37 4.97
CA SER A 113 0.04 -15.49 4.18
C SER A 113 -1.17 -15.59 5.10
N ILE A 114 -2.18 -14.75 4.85
CA ILE A 114 -3.51 -14.80 5.47
C ILE A 114 -4.47 -15.56 4.55
N ALA A 115 -4.49 -15.19 3.26
CA ALA A 115 -5.23 -15.90 2.23
C ALA A 115 -4.25 -16.27 1.11
N LYS A 116 -4.18 -17.57 0.79
CA LYS A 116 -3.28 -18.10 -0.23
C LYS A 116 -3.54 -17.44 -1.59
N SER A 117 -2.51 -17.41 -2.42
CA SER A 117 -2.59 -16.93 -3.79
C SER A 117 -3.74 -17.61 -4.53
N SER A 118 -4.60 -16.80 -5.14
CA SER A 118 -5.75 -17.26 -5.92
C SER A 118 -5.93 -16.41 -7.17
N LYS A 119 -6.53 -16.99 -8.21
CA LYS A 119 -6.78 -16.27 -9.47
C LYS A 119 -7.74 -15.10 -9.24
N ILE A 120 -7.45 -13.96 -9.86
CA ILE A 120 -8.37 -12.83 -9.87
C ILE A 120 -9.48 -13.10 -10.88
N THR A 121 -10.73 -12.90 -10.45
CA THR A 121 -11.93 -13.20 -11.25
C THR A 121 -12.83 -11.98 -11.43
N GLY A 122 -12.35 -10.80 -11.04
CA GLY A 122 -13.20 -9.62 -10.93
C GLY A 122 -14.06 -9.58 -9.65
N GLY A 123 -14.56 -8.38 -9.35
CA GLY A 123 -15.58 -8.11 -8.34
C GLY A 123 -15.06 -7.86 -6.94
N LYS A 124 -16.00 -7.83 -5.99
CA LYS A 124 -15.72 -7.60 -4.58
C LYS A 124 -15.16 -8.86 -3.93
N LYS A 125 -14.04 -8.72 -3.20
CA LYS A 125 -13.46 -9.75 -2.34
C LYS A 125 -13.68 -9.36 -0.89
N GLU A 126 -13.90 -10.37 -0.06
CA GLU A 126 -14.05 -10.25 1.38
C GLU A 126 -13.16 -11.27 2.08
N PHE A 127 -12.44 -10.83 3.11
CA PHE A 127 -11.52 -11.65 3.89
C PHE A 127 -11.76 -11.42 5.37
N ASP A 128 -11.79 -12.53 6.11
CA ASP A 128 -11.75 -12.53 7.56
C ASP A 128 -10.32 -12.65 8.04
N ILE A 129 -9.84 -11.62 8.73
CA ILE A 129 -8.44 -11.48 9.13
C ILE A 129 -8.34 -11.52 10.66
N THR A 130 -7.33 -12.21 11.17
CA THR A 130 -6.92 -12.12 12.58
C THR A 130 -5.45 -11.74 12.66
N LEU A 131 -5.16 -10.58 13.24
CA LEU A 131 -3.81 -10.11 13.53
C LEU A 131 -3.49 -10.36 15.00
N LYS A 132 -2.49 -11.21 15.26
CA LYS A 132 -2.04 -11.54 16.64
C LYS A 132 -1.25 -10.41 17.31
N LYS A 133 -0.70 -9.50 16.52
CA LYS A 133 0.07 -8.33 16.94
C LYS A 133 -0.09 -7.24 15.89
N ASP A 134 0.23 -6.00 16.26
CA ASP A 134 0.24 -4.88 15.34
C ASP A 134 1.12 -5.19 14.13
N SER A 135 0.54 -5.20 12.94
CA SER A 135 1.19 -5.62 11.69
C SER A 135 0.64 -4.80 10.53
N ASN A 136 1.40 -4.68 9.45
CA ASN A 136 0.87 -4.19 8.20
C ASN A 136 0.13 -5.34 7.49
N LEU A 137 -0.87 -4.99 6.69
CA LEU A 137 -1.48 -5.91 5.73
C LEU A 137 -0.89 -5.60 4.36
N GLY A 138 -0.86 -6.59 3.47
CA GLY A 138 -0.41 -6.36 2.11
C GLY A 138 -1.13 -7.22 1.09
N LEU A 139 -1.27 -6.65 -0.10
CA LEU A 139 -1.73 -7.31 -1.30
C LEU A 139 -0.50 -7.67 -2.13
N LYS A 140 -0.26 -8.95 -2.35
CA LYS A 140 0.76 -9.45 -3.27
C LYS A 140 0.06 -9.85 -4.55
N VAL A 141 0.39 -9.15 -5.62
CA VAL A 141 -0.21 -9.33 -6.93
C VAL A 141 0.86 -9.84 -7.90
N LEU A 142 0.52 -10.88 -8.65
CA LEU A 142 1.37 -11.47 -9.68
C LEU A 142 0.66 -11.40 -11.03
N LEU A 143 1.35 -10.92 -12.05
CA LEU A 143 0.86 -10.81 -13.43
C LEU A 143 1.78 -11.66 -14.30
N ASN A 144 1.25 -12.72 -14.92
CA ASN A 144 2.09 -13.65 -15.69
C ASN A 144 2.22 -13.29 -17.17
N GLY A 145 1.60 -12.20 -17.63
CA GLY A 145 1.67 -11.74 -19.02
C GLY A 145 2.20 -10.32 -19.21
N ILE A 146 2.44 -10.02 -20.48
CA ILE A 146 2.85 -8.71 -21.00
C ILE A 146 1.60 -7.85 -21.20
N HIS A 147 1.69 -6.55 -20.93
CA HIS A 147 0.58 -5.59 -20.94
C HIS A 147 -0.62 -6.02 -20.08
N GLN A 148 -0.38 -6.77 -19.02
CA GLN A 148 -1.41 -7.12 -18.05
C GLN A 148 -1.53 -6.04 -16.98
N ALA A 149 -2.74 -5.89 -16.47
CA ALA A 149 -3.09 -4.95 -15.44
C ALA A 149 -4.04 -5.60 -14.44
N VAL A 150 -3.83 -5.31 -13.16
CA VAL A 150 -4.77 -5.56 -12.07
C VAL A 150 -5.15 -4.22 -11.46
N TYR A 151 -6.43 -4.02 -11.21
CA TYR A 151 -7.00 -2.81 -10.66
C TYR A 151 -7.57 -3.11 -9.29
N VAL A 152 -7.25 -2.30 -8.29
CA VAL A 152 -7.78 -2.42 -6.92
C VAL A 152 -8.43 -1.11 -6.51
N ASP A 153 -9.63 -1.21 -5.93
CA ASP A 153 -10.39 -0.08 -5.43
C ASP A 153 -11.21 -0.44 -4.17
N ASN A 154 -11.82 0.56 -3.52
CA ASN A 154 -12.76 0.44 -2.40
C ASN A 154 -12.25 -0.46 -1.26
N LEU A 155 -10.98 -0.31 -0.91
CA LEU A 155 -10.36 -1.04 0.19
C LEU A 155 -10.91 -0.54 1.52
N SER A 156 -11.58 -1.43 2.25
CA SER A 156 -12.16 -1.14 3.56
C SER A 156 -11.76 -2.22 4.56
N LEU A 157 -11.13 -1.80 5.65
CA LEU A 157 -10.81 -2.66 6.79
C LEU A 157 -11.67 -2.22 7.98
N LYS A 158 -12.52 -3.11 8.47
CA LYS A 158 -13.40 -2.87 9.62
C LYS A 158 -13.09 -3.85 10.73
N GLN A 159 -12.86 -3.36 11.94
CA GLN A 159 -12.66 -4.20 13.10
C GLN A 159 -13.96 -4.92 13.46
N LYS A 160 -13.89 -6.23 13.69
CA LYS A 160 -14.99 -7.02 14.23
C LYS A 160 -15.13 -6.73 15.72
N LYS A 161 -16.38 -6.62 16.19
CA LYS A 161 -16.70 -6.50 17.61
C LYS A 161 -16.42 -7.81 18.35
#